data_AF-A0A392QRF3-F1
#
_entry.id   AF-A0A392QRF3-F1
#
_cell.length_a   1.000
_cell.length_b   1.000
_cell.length_c   1.000
_cell.angle_alpha   90.00
_cell.angle_beta   90.00
_cell.angle_gamma   90.00
#
_symmetry.space_group_name_H-M   'P 1'
#
loop_
_entity.id
_entity.type
_entity.pdbx_description
1 polymer ?
#
loop_
_entity_poly.entity_id
_entity_poly.type
_entity_poly.pdbx_seq_one_letter_code
_entity_poly.pdbx_strand_id
1 'polypeptide(L)' 'EAEVDPDGEYSNMSRAELIAKIFDVESGSLDFAKSAFDNVVAQVKFFNKGLEISTEGLDALKEVRDGELVSPQED' A
#
# COMPACT_ATOMS: atom_id res chain seq x y z
N GLU A 1 12.20 19.92 -0.06
CA GLU A 1 13.10 18.90 0.51
C GLU A 1 13.05 19.09 2.02
N ALA A 2 12.75 18.04 2.78
CA ALA A 2 12.76 18.14 4.24
C ALA A 2 14.21 18.25 4.72
N GLU A 3 14.49 19.21 5.60
CA GLU A 3 15.82 19.36 6.18
C GLU A 3 16.14 18.11 7.00
N VAL A 4 17.29 17.48 6.73
CA VAL A 4 17.72 16.28 7.46
C VAL A 4 18.19 16.73 8.84
N ASP A 5 17.49 16.33 9.89
CA ASP A 5 17.87 16.59 11.28
C ASP A 5 18.93 15.58 11.74
N PRO A 6 20.21 15.98 11.88
CA PRO A 6 21.28 15.09 12.31
C PRO A 6 21.14 14.64 13.76
N ASP A 7 20.38 15.37 14.58
CA ASP A 7 20.12 15.07 15.99
C ASP A 7 18.72 14.45 16.22
N GLY A 8 18.04 14.09 15.12
CA GLY A 8 16.67 13.59 15.14
C GLY A 8 16.49 12.24 15.86
N GLU A 9 15.28 11.69 15.78
CA GLU A 9 14.83 10.49 16.51
C GLU A 9 15.79 9.28 16.46
N TYR A 10 16.61 9.19 15.42
CA TYR A 10 17.53 8.08 15.17
C TYR A 10 18.99 8.34 15.61
N SER A 11 19.33 9.54 16.09
CA SER A 11 20.71 9.97 16.38
C SER A 11 21.44 9.12 17.42
N ASN A 12 20.71 8.52 18.36
CA ASN A 12 21.24 7.69 19.44
C ASN A 12 21.07 6.18 19.21
N MET A 13 20.52 5.75 18.06
CA MET A 13 20.34 4.33 17.77
C MET A 13 21.66 3.68 17.37
N SER A 14 21.94 2.52 17.95
CA SER A 14 22.95 1.63 17.42
C SER A 14 22.56 1.13 16.02
N ARG A 15 23.55 0.64 15.26
CA ARG A 15 23.29 0.02 13.94
C ARG A 15 22.23 -1.09 14.01
N ALA A 16 22.22 -1.88 15.08
CA ALA A 16 21.24 -2.96 15.25
C ALA A 16 19.82 -2.41 15.47
N GLU A 17 19.67 -1.37 16.29
CA GLU A 17 18.38 -0.71 16.55
C GLU A 17 17.83 -0.04 15.29
N LEU A 18 18.68 0.62 14.50
CA LEU A 18 18.26 1.21 13.23
C LEU A 18 17.78 0.15 12.23
N ILE A 19 18.49 -0.98 12.12
CA ILE A 19 18.06 -2.12 11.29
C ILE A 19 16.70 -2.65 11.76
N ALA A 20 16.53 -2.84 13.07
CA ALA A 20 15.25 -3.29 13.64
C ALA A 20 14.12 -2.31 13.33
N LYS A 21 14.38 -0.99 13.40
CA LYS A 21 13.39 0.03 13.08
C LYS A 21 13.00 0.06 11.60
N ILE A 22 13.95 -0.18 10.70
CA ILE A 22 13.66 -0.33 9.27
C ILE A 22 12.71 -1.51 9.05
N PHE A 23 12.99 -2.67 9.65
CA PHE A 23 12.11 -3.85 9.53
C PHE A 23 10.71 -3.60 10.11
N ASP A 24 10.61 -2.93 11.26
CA ASP A 24 9.34 -2.51 11.87
C ASP A 24 8.52 -1.66 10.89
N VAL A 25 9.13 -0.59 10.35
CA VAL A 25 8.47 0.31 9.39
C VAL A 25 8.11 -0.40 8.08
N GLU A 26 8.99 -1.23 7.53
CA GLU A 26 8.73 -2.01 6.33
C GLU A 26 7.58 -3.00 6.55
N SER A 27 7.54 -3.68 7.71
CA SER A 27 6.48 -4.62 8.03
C SER A 27 5.10 -3.95 8.11
N GLY A 28 5.03 -2.73 8.67
CA GLY A 28 3.79 -1.96 8.75
C GLY A 28 3.34 -1.34 7.41
N SER A 29 4.24 -1.25 6.43
CA SER A 29 3.94 -0.62 5.14
C SER A 29 2.92 -1.42 4.33
N LEU A 30 2.94 -2.76 4.42
CA LEU A 30 1.95 -3.61 3.75
C LEU A 30 0.55 -3.45 4.36
N ASP A 31 0.45 -3.46 5.69
CA ASP A 31 -0.82 -3.29 6.40
C ASP A 31 -1.43 -1.90 6.14
N PHE A 32 -0.57 -0.87 6.09
CA PHE A 32 -0.99 0.47 5.72
C PHE A 32 -1.52 0.53 4.28
N ALA A 33 -0.78 -0.03 3.31
CA ALA A 33 -1.20 -0.08 1.92
C ALA A 33 -2.53 -0.82 1.74
N LYS A 34 -2.69 -1.97 2.42
CA LYS A 34 -3.93 -2.73 2.44
C LYS A 34 -5.10 -1.91 3.00
N SER A 35 -4.88 -1.24 4.14
CA SER A 35 -5.91 -0.40 4.77
C SER A 35 -6.33 0.77 3.87
N ALA A 36 -5.38 1.40 3.18
CA ALA A 36 -5.66 2.45 2.22
C ALA A 36 -6.47 1.93 1.01
N PHE A 37 -6.10 0.77 0.47
CA PHE A 37 -6.85 0.12 -0.61
C PHE A 37 -8.29 -0.21 -0.20
N ASP A 38 -8.48 -0.86 0.96
CA ASP A 38 -9.82 -1.19 1.49
C ASP A 38 -10.67 0.07 1.67
N ASN A 39 -10.06 1.16 2.12
CA ASN A 39 -10.74 2.44 2.28
C ASN A 39 -11.20 3.02 0.93
N VAL A 40 -10.36 3.01 -0.10
CA VAL A 40 -10.74 3.45 -1.45
C VAL A 40 -11.87 2.60 -2.00
N VAL A 41 -11.82 1.28 -1.85
CA VAL A 41 -12.90 0.37 -2.26
C VAL A 41 -14.22 0.73 -1.56
N ALA A 42 -14.18 1.01 -0.25
CA ALA A 42 -15.36 1.41 0.50
C ALA A 42 -15.94 2.75 0.00
N GLN A 43 -15.10 3.74 -0.30
CA GLN A 43 -15.53 5.01 -0.87
C GLN A 43 -16.18 4.82 -2.25
N VAL A 44 -15.57 4.05 -3.14
CA VAL A 44 -16.12 3.75 -4.47
C VAL A 44 -17.49 3.08 -4.36
N LYS A 45 -17.64 2.07 -3.50
CA LYS A 45 -18.94 1.43 -3.22
C LYS A 45 -19.97 2.43 -2.67
N PHE A 46 -19.54 3.32 -1.78
CA PHE A 46 -20.43 4.32 -1.19
C PHE A 46 -20.93 5.35 -2.20
N PHE A 47 -20.11 5.79 -3.16
CA PHE A 47 -20.55 6.78 -4.15
C PHE A 47 -21.37 6.19 -5.30
N ASN A 48 -21.36 4.86 -5.48
CA ASN A 48 -22.03 4.17 -6.57
C ASN A 48 -23.21 3.29 -6.09
N LYS A 49 -24.04 3.82 -5.18
CA LYS A 49 -25.21 3.11 -4.64
C LYS A 49 -26.24 2.88 -5.75
N GLY A 50 -26.23 1.70 -6.36
CA GLY A 50 -27.11 1.35 -7.49
C GLY A 50 -26.38 0.62 -8.62
N LEU A 51 -25.05 0.57 -8.57
CA LEU A 51 -24.23 -0.27 -9.44
C LEU A 51 -23.67 -1.43 -8.63
N GLU A 52 -23.75 -2.64 -9.20
CA GLU A 52 -23.04 -3.80 -8.66
C GLU A 52 -21.57 -3.71 -9.09
N ILE A 53 -20.71 -3.31 -8.16
CA ILE A 53 -19.26 -3.21 -8.38
C ILE A 53 -18.61 -4.48 -7.85
N SER A 54 -18.14 -5.33 -8.77
CA SER A 54 -17.28 -6.46 -8.41
C SER A 54 -15.91 -5.96 -7.97
N THR A 55 -15.43 -6.49 -6.86
CA THR A 55 -14.05 -6.28 -6.38
C THR A 55 -13.23 -7.57 -6.44
N GLU A 56 -13.72 -8.57 -7.15
CA GLU A 56 -13.05 -9.85 -7.32
C GLU A 56 -11.72 -9.66 -8.06
N GLY A 57 -10.65 -10.24 -7.51
CA GLY A 57 -9.31 -10.20 -8.12
C GLY A 57 -8.56 -8.87 -8.01
N LEU A 58 -9.12 -7.84 -7.37
CA LEU A 58 -8.40 -6.57 -7.13
C LEU A 58 -7.31 -6.67 -6.05
N ASP A 59 -7.28 -7.77 -5.31
CA ASP A 59 -6.22 -8.13 -4.35
C ASP A 59 -4.98 -8.74 -5.05
N ALA A 60 -5.12 -9.13 -6.32
CA ALA A 60 -4.03 -9.61 -7.16
C ALA A 60 -3.52 -8.51 -8.09
N LEU A 61 -2.25 -8.63 -8.50
CA LEU A 61 -1.70 -7.84 -9.61
C LEU A 61 -2.46 -8.21 -10.89
N LYS A 62 -3.31 -7.29 -11.33
CA LYS A 62 -4.13 -7.38 -12.55
C LYS A 62 -3.97 -6.10 -13.35
N GLU A 63 -4.12 -6.22 -14.66
CA GLU A 63 -4.22 -5.08 -15.57
C GLU A 63 -5.55 -5.14 -16.33
N VAL A 64 -6.00 -3.98 -16.81
CA VAL A 64 -7.20 -3.90 -17.65
C VAL A 64 -6.76 -4.02 -19.11
N ARG A 65 -7.18 -5.09 -19.78
CA ARG A 65 -6.94 -5.32 -21.21
C ARG A 65 -8.27 -5.62 -21.88
N ASP A 66 -8.61 -4.85 -22.92
CA ASP A 66 -9.89 -4.97 -23.64
C ASP A 66 -11.15 -4.92 -22.75
N GLY A 67 -11.06 -4.22 -21.61
CA GLY A 67 -12.16 -4.09 -20.65
C GLY A 67 -12.27 -5.23 -19.63
N GLU A 68 -11.37 -6.21 -19.68
CA GLU A 68 -11.31 -7.32 -18.73
C GLU A 68 -10.09 -7.21 -17.81
N LEU A 69 -10.23 -7.67 -16.56
CA LEU A 69 -9.11 -7.79 -15.63
C LEU A 69 -8.33 -9.08 -15.93
N VAL A 70 -7.10 -8.93 -16.42
CA VAL A 70 -6.22 -10.05 -16.77
C VAL A 70 -4.95 -10.02 -15.92
N SER A 71 -4.30 -11.18 -15.77
CA SER A 71 -2.97 -11.22 -15.16
C SER A 71 -1.95 -10.55 -16.10
N PRO A 72 -1.01 -9.74 -15.58
CA PRO A 72 0.09 -9.21 -16.39
C PRO A 72 0.85 -10.36 -17.06
N GLN A 73 1.29 -10.15 -18.29
CA GLN A 73 2.24 -11.08 -18.92
C GLN A 73 3.62 -10.82 -18.35
N GLU A 74 4.36 -11.88 -18.04
CA GLU A 74 5.79 -11.76 -17.74
C GLU A 74 6.51 -11.33 -19.03
N ASP A 75 7.30 -10.25 -18.97
CA ASP A 75 8.17 -9.79 -20.06
C ASP A 75 9.31 -10.78 -20.33
#